data_AF-G0NXK4-F1
#
_entry.id   AF-G0NXK4-F1
#
_cell.length_a   1.000
_cell.length_b   1.000
_cell.length_c   1.000
_cell.angle_alpha   90.00
_cell.angle_beta   90.00
_cell.angle_gamma   90.00
#
_symmetry.space_group_name_H-M   'P 1'
#
loop_
_entity.id
_entity.type
_entity.pdbx_description
1 polymer ?
#
loop_
_entity_poly.entity_id
_entity_poly.type
_entity_poly.pdbx_seq_one_letter_code
_entity_poly.pdbx_strand_id
1 'polypeptide(L)' 'MVPHDQPVLGISKKNFVDLLEFAEDKLEMERVLAVFDKSRINPTEGFPRTLRYVGFRPYAIDEHPEGLPSDKYFIMSYKV' A
#
# COMPACT_ATOMS: atom_id res chain seq x y z
N MET A 1 7.19 -0.28 -5.30
CA MET A 1 6.09 -1.24 -5.58
C MET A 1 6.23 -2.43 -4.64
N VAL A 2 5.13 -2.94 -4.10
CA VAL A 2 5.18 -4.10 -3.20
C VAL A 2 5.44 -5.38 -4.04
N PRO A 3 6.40 -6.24 -3.66
CA PRO A 3 6.62 -7.52 -4.32
C PRO A 3 5.37 -8.42 -4.24
N HIS A 4 5.08 -9.14 -5.32
CA HIS A 4 3.81 -9.87 -5.53
C HIS A 4 3.88 -11.33 -5.05
N ASP A 5 5.09 -11.82 -4.88
CA ASP A 5 5.50 -13.19 -4.60
C ASP A 5 5.98 -13.38 -3.14
N GLN A 6 5.80 -12.37 -2.28
CA GLN A 6 6.16 -12.50 -0.87
C GLN A 6 5.17 -13.39 -0.12
N PRO A 7 5.63 -14.45 0.57
CA PRO A 7 4.78 -15.24 1.43
C PRO A 7 4.24 -14.37 2.57
N VAL A 8 2.92 -14.33 2.73
CA VAL A 8 2.21 -13.49 3.73
C VAL A 8 2.73 -13.71 5.16
N LEU A 9 3.23 -14.92 5.46
CA LEU A 9 3.81 -15.29 6.74
C LEU A 9 5.24 -14.74 6.97
N GLY A 10 5.95 -14.35 5.90
CA GLY A 10 7.29 -13.75 5.97
C GLY A 10 7.28 -12.24 6.17
N ILE A 11 6.10 -11.63 6.21
CA ILE A 11 5.93 -10.19 6.29
C ILE A 11 5.97 -9.79 7.77
N SER A 12 7.11 -9.22 8.17
CA SER A 12 7.27 -8.65 9.51
C SER A 12 6.35 -7.44 9.67
N LYS A 13 5.25 -7.62 10.40
CA LYS A 13 4.36 -6.51 10.80
C LYS A 13 5.14 -5.38 11.47
N LYS A 14 6.13 -5.74 12.29
CA LYS A 14 6.99 -4.77 12.98
C LYS A 14 7.72 -3.88 11.97
N ASN A 15 8.38 -4.46 10.97
CA ASN A 15 9.11 -3.67 9.97
C ASN A 15 8.18 -2.75 9.18
N PHE A 16 6.93 -3.14 8.98
CA PHE A 16 5.94 -2.31 8.30
C PHE A 16 5.47 -1.15 9.18
N VAL A 17 5.27 -1.36 10.47
CA VAL A 17 4.95 -0.29 11.44
C VAL A 17 6.13 0.66 11.59
N ASP A 18 7.34 0.14 11.80
CA ASP A 18 8.57 0.94 11.91
C ASP A 18 8.76 1.84 10.66
N LEU A 19 8.36 1.36 9.46
CA LEU A 19 8.39 2.15 8.24
C LEU A 19 7.36 3.29 8.22
N LEU A 20 6.16 3.05 8.73
CA LEU A 20 5.11 4.08 8.81
C LEU A 20 5.50 5.16 9.83
N GLU A 21 5.99 4.75 10.99
CA GLU A 21 6.51 5.67 12.02
C GLU A 21 7.67 6.51 11.46
N PHE A 22 8.59 5.89 10.70
CA PHE A 22 9.66 6.64 10.05
C PHE A 22 9.14 7.65 9.02
N ALA A 23 8.12 7.29 8.24
CA ALA A 23 7.51 8.19 7.26
C ALA A 23 6.83 9.40 7.93
N GLU A 24 6.22 9.20 9.10
CA GLU A 24 5.64 10.25 9.94
C GLU A 24 6.71 11.13 10.56
N ASP A 25 7.55 10.54 11.42
CA ASP A 25 8.40 11.26 12.36
C ASP A 25 9.66 11.84 11.71
N LYS A 26 10.13 11.24 10.62
CA LYS A 26 11.42 11.61 10.00
C LYS A 26 11.26 12.27 8.65
N LEU A 27 10.26 11.86 7.87
CA LEU A 27 10.03 12.39 6.53
C LEU A 27 8.89 13.40 6.48
N GLU A 28 8.14 13.59 7.58
CA GLU A 28 7.00 14.51 7.68
C GLU A 28 5.99 14.31 6.53
N MET A 29 5.78 13.04 6.13
CA MET A 29 4.87 12.71 5.04
C MET A 29 3.42 12.72 5.50
N GLU A 30 2.56 13.42 4.78
CA GLU A 30 1.12 13.44 5.08
C GLU A 30 0.38 12.16 4.63
N ARG A 31 1.00 11.37 3.75
CA ARG A 31 0.36 10.21 3.10
C ARG A 31 1.37 9.20 2.59
N VAL A 32 1.09 7.93 2.82
CA VAL A 32 1.81 6.79 2.25
C VAL A 32 0.94 6.07 1.22
N LEU A 33 1.50 5.79 0.04
CA LEU A 33 0.83 5.08 -1.04
C LEU A 33 1.41 3.67 -1.22
N ALA A 34 0.58 2.66 -1.04
CA ALA A 34 0.89 1.27 -1.41
C ALA A 34 0.37 0.99 -2.82
N VAL A 35 1.30 0.75 -3.76
CA VAL A 35 1.00 0.59 -5.19
C VAL A 35 1.20 -0.87 -5.61
N PHE A 36 0.18 -1.42 -6.25
CA PHE A 36 0.11 -2.80 -6.72
C PHE A 36 -0.23 -2.85 -8.21
N ASP A 37 0.36 -3.81 -8.92
CA ASP A 37 -0.05 -4.12 -10.30
C ASP A 37 -1.32 -4.99 -10.28
N LYS A 38 -2.41 -4.51 -10.90
CA LYS A 38 -3.71 -5.21 -10.93
C LYS A 38 -3.63 -6.59 -11.56
N SER A 39 -2.71 -6.81 -12.50
CA SER A 39 -2.54 -8.12 -13.14
C SER A 39 -1.98 -9.19 -12.20
N ARG A 40 -1.46 -8.79 -11.03
CA ARG A 40 -0.72 -9.67 -10.11
C ARG A 40 -1.32 -9.76 -8.72
N ILE A 41 -2.42 -9.06 -8.44
CA ILE A 41 -3.02 -9.03 -7.11
C ILE A 41 -4.53 -9.24 -7.15
N ASN A 42 -5.06 -9.83 -6.08
CA ASN A 42 -6.47 -9.81 -5.77
C ASN A 42 -6.74 -8.77 -4.66
N PRO A 43 -7.48 -7.68 -4.91
CA PRO A 43 -7.74 -6.62 -3.92
C PRO A 43 -8.48 -7.08 -2.65
N THR A 44 -9.13 -8.25 -2.67
CA THR A 44 -9.85 -8.81 -1.52
C THR A 44 -9.05 -9.84 -0.74
N GLU A 45 -7.86 -10.23 -1.20
CA GLU A 45 -7.04 -11.28 -0.61
C GLU A 45 -5.60 -10.81 -0.40
N GLY A 46 -4.78 -11.66 0.23
CA GLY A 46 -3.34 -11.42 0.39
C GLY A 46 -2.98 -10.09 1.06
N PHE A 47 -1.95 -9.44 0.52
CA PHE A 47 -1.37 -8.23 1.09
C PHE A 47 -2.33 -7.02 1.11
N PRO A 48 -3.11 -6.71 0.05
CA PRO A 48 -4.13 -5.67 0.10
C PRO A 48 -5.13 -5.83 1.25
N ARG A 49 -5.55 -7.06 1.56
CA ARG A 49 -6.42 -7.33 2.70
C ARG A 49 -5.73 -7.01 4.03
N THR A 50 -4.47 -7.41 4.18
CA THR A 50 -3.67 -7.10 5.38
C THR A 50 -3.56 -5.58 5.60
N LEU A 51 -3.31 -4.82 4.53
CA LEU A 51 -3.21 -3.36 4.61
C LEU A 51 -4.49 -2.69 5.10
N ARG A 52 -5.67 -3.23 4.75
CA ARG A 52 -6.95 -2.72 5.29
C ARG A 52 -7.03 -2.82 6.82
N TYR A 53 -6.44 -3.86 7.42
CA TYR A 53 -6.40 -4.00 8.88
C TYR A 53 -5.43 -3.02 9.55
N VAL A 54 -4.40 -2.56 8.81
CA VAL A 54 -3.45 -1.53 9.30
C VAL A 54 -4.03 -0.12 9.17
N GLY A 55 -5.06 0.07 8.34
CA GLY A 55 -5.76 1.36 8.17
C GLY A 55 -5.66 1.94 6.77
N PHE A 56 -4.96 1.29 5.84
CA PHE A 56 -4.94 1.70 4.44
C PHE A 56 -6.33 1.58 3.82
N ARG A 57 -6.69 2.55 2.99
CA ARG A 57 -7.94 2.58 2.22
C ARG A 57 -7.66 2.61 0.73
N PRO A 58 -8.52 2.01 -0.11
CA PRO A 58 -8.40 2.15 -1.56
C PRO A 58 -8.35 3.64 -1.94
N TYR A 59 -7.42 3.98 -2.82
CA TYR A 59 -7.28 5.33 -3.34
C TYR A 59 -8.32 5.57 -4.43
N ALA A 60 -8.88 6.79 -4.50
CA ALA A 60 -9.91 7.10 -5.49
C ALA A 60 -9.30 7.07 -6.90
N ILE A 61 -10.02 6.46 -7.85
CA ILE A 61 -9.59 6.28 -9.24
C ILE A 61 -9.27 7.63 -9.89
N ASP A 62 -10.05 8.66 -9.57
CA ASP A 62 -9.92 10.01 -10.14
C ASP A 62 -8.76 10.82 -9.52
N GLU A 63 -8.13 10.30 -8.46
CA GLU A 63 -6.99 10.94 -7.78
C GLU A 63 -5.64 10.32 -8.17
N HIS A 64 -5.64 9.29 -9.04
CA HIS A 64 -4.42 8.60 -9.45
C HIS A 64 -3.42 9.57 -10.10
N PRO A 65 -2.14 9.57 -9.66
CA PRO A 65 -1.09 10.34 -10.32
C PRO A 65 -0.93 9.90 -11.78
N GLU A 66 -0.56 10.83 -12.68
CA GLU A 66 -0.37 10.54 -14.12
C GLU A 66 0.62 9.38 -14.38
N GLY A 67 1.62 9.20 -13.51
CA GLY A 67 2.58 8.08 -13.58
C GLY A 67 2.06 6.73 -13.08
N LEU A 68 0.89 6.69 -12.45
CA LEU A 68 0.28 5.50 -11.86
C LEU A 68 -1.19 5.39 -12.29
N PRO A 69 -1.46 5.13 -13.58
CA PRO A 69 -2.82 5.11 -14.09
C PRO A 69 -3.65 4.00 -13.45
N SER A 70 -4.94 4.29 -13.29
CA SER A 70 -5.88 3.46 -12.54
C SER A 70 -6.31 2.19 -13.27
N ASP A 71 -6.05 2.07 -14.56
CA ASP A 71 -6.26 0.86 -15.37
C ASP A 71 -5.27 -0.24 -15.01
N LYS A 72 -4.01 0.12 -14.74
CA LYS A 72 -2.90 -0.80 -14.47
C LYS A 72 -2.65 -1.01 -12.98
N TYR A 73 -2.79 0.04 -12.19
CA TYR A 73 -2.41 -0.01 -10.78
C TYR A 73 -3.62 0.04 -9.85
N PHE A 74 -3.51 -0.72 -8.76
CA PHE A 74 -4.37 -0.58 -7.60
C PHE A 74 -3.57 0.10 -6.51
N ILE A 75 -4.07 1.21 -6.00
CA ILE A 75 -3.39 2.02 -4.98
C ILE A 75 -4.22 1.98 -3.71
N MET A 76 -3.56 1.82 -2.58
CA MET A 76 -4.13 2.09 -1.27
C MET A 76 -3.35 3.20 -0.59
N SER A 77 -4.04 4.10 0.08
CA SER A 77 -3.43 5.19 0.85
C SER A 77 -3.60 4.96 2.34
N TYR A 78 -2.56 5.29 3.09
CA TYR A 78 -2.61 5.49 4.53
C TYR A 78 -2.35 6.97 4.78
N LYS A 79 -3.28 7.61 5.49
CA LYS A 79 -3.03 8.94 6.03
C LYS A 79 -2.23 8.74 7.30
N VAL A 80 -1.04 9.33 7.29
CA VAL A 80 -0.15 9.35 8.44
C VAL A 80 -0.77 10.31 9.48
#